data_AF-A0A345C090-F1
#
_entry.id   AF-A0A345C090-F1
#
_cell.length_a   1.000
_cell.length_b   1.000
_cell.length_c   1.000
_cell.angle_alpha   90.00
_cell.angle_beta   90.00
_cell.angle_gamma   90.00
#
_symmetry.space_group_name_H-M   'P 1'
#
loop_
_entity.id
_entity.type
_entity.pdbx_description
1 polymer ?
#
loop_
_entity_poly.entity_id
_entity_poly.type
_entity_poly.pdbx_seq_one_letter_code
_entity_poly.pdbx_strand_id
1 'polypeptide(L)' 'METTRAGGRVRAFRKLKGYTQQSFAKKMHMSVSVVGEIERGTRPAEEDFIKRASDLLDVSMEELLGENQFEDQSR' A
#
# COMPACT_ATOMS: atom_id res chain seq x y z
N MET A 1 -13.59 1.53 2.26
CA MET A 1 -13.52 0.65 1.07
C MET A 1 -12.31 0.99 0.20
N GLU A 2 -11.88 2.26 0.10
CA GLU A 2 -10.64 2.66 -0.60
C GLU A 2 -9.34 2.28 0.12
N THR A 3 -9.22 2.54 1.43
CA THR A 3 -8.01 2.24 2.22
C THR A 3 -7.65 0.75 2.28
N THR A 4 -8.64 -0.13 2.10
CA THR A 4 -8.46 -1.59 2.05
C THR A 4 -7.74 -2.02 0.76
N ARG A 5 -7.98 -1.33 -0.37
CA ARG A 5 -7.31 -1.62 -1.65
C ARG A 5 -5.89 -1.08 -1.71
N ALA A 6 -5.62 0.03 -1.03
CA ALA A 6 -4.30 0.65 -0.99
C ALA A 6 -3.20 -0.28 -0.45
N GLY A 7 -3.51 -1.09 0.57
CA GLY A 7 -2.55 -2.08 1.10
C GLY A 7 -2.07 -3.09 0.06
N GLY A 8 -2.96 -3.54 -0.83
CA GLY A 8 -2.60 -4.44 -1.93
C GLY A 8 -1.68 -3.78 -2.95
N ARG A 9 -1.91 -2.51 -3.26
CA ARG A 9 -1.07 -1.72 -4.18
C ARG A 9 0.30 -1.44 -3.57
N VAL A 10 0.36 -1.07 -2.29
CA VAL A 10 1.61 -0.94 -1.53
C VAL A 10 2.42 -2.24 -1.56
N ARG A 11 1.78 -3.39 -1.35
CA ARG A 11 2.46 -4.70 -1.45
C ARG A 11 3.07 -4.93 -2.84
N ALA A 12 2.36 -4.56 -3.90
CA ALA A 12 2.85 -4.72 -5.27
C ALA A 12 4.07 -3.84 -5.53
N PHE A 13 3.97 -2.53 -5.26
CA PHE A 13 5.08 -1.60 -5.43
C PHE A 13 6.28 -1.90 -4.53
N ARG A 14 6.04 -2.33 -3.28
CA ARG A 14 7.09 -2.79 -2.37
C ARG A 14 7.92 -3.91 -3.00
N LYS A 15 7.26 -4.91 -3.57
CA LYS A 15 7.95 -6.02 -4.25
C LYS A 15 8.70 -5.56 -5.50
N LEU A 16 8.10 -4.68 -6.30
CA LEU A 16 8.74 -4.10 -7.49
C LEU A 16 10.02 -3.32 -7.14
N LYS A 17 10.03 -2.60 -6.02
CA LYS A 17 11.20 -1.87 -5.50
C LYS A 17 12.19 -2.78 -4.75
N GLY A 18 11.99 -4.10 -4.75
CA GLY A 18 12.91 -5.08 -4.16
C GLY A 18 12.86 -5.18 -2.63
N TYR A 19 11.86 -4.58 -1.98
CA TYR A 19 11.77 -4.61 -0.53
C TYR A 19 11.11 -5.90 -0.02
N THR A 20 11.77 -6.54 0.95
CA THR A 20 11.12 -7.53 1.83
C THR A 20 10.13 -6.85 2.76
N GLN A 21 9.22 -7.60 3.37
CA GLN A 21 8.29 -7.04 4.36
C GLN A 21 9.05 -6.53 5.59
N GLN A 22 10.12 -7.22 6.00
CA GLN A 22 10.98 -6.82 7.11
C GLN A 22 11.72 -5.50 6.81
N SER A 23 12.36 -5.39 5.65
CA SER A 23 13.11 -4.18 5.28
C SER A 23 12.19 -2.97 5.09
N PHE A 24 10.99 -3.19 4.53
CA PHE A 24 10.00 -2.13 4.39
C PHE A 24 9.47 -1.68 5.75
N ALA A 25 9.06 -2.60 6.61
CA ALA A 25 8.60 -2.28 7.96
C ALA A 25 9.65 -1.50 8.77
N LYS A 26 10.93 -1.88 8.66
CA LYS A 26 12.05 -1.15 9.27
C LYS A 26 12.13 0.30 8.77
N LYS A 27 12.00 0.53 7.47
CA LYS A 27 12.02 1.87 6.84
C LYS A 27 10.77 2.70 7.17
N MET A 28 9.63 2.03 7.36
CA MET A 28 8.37 2.66 7.77
C MET A 28 8.29 2.91 9.28
N HIS A 29 9.28 2.47 10.07
CA HIS A 29 9.24 2.50 11.54
C HIS A 29 8.01 1.79 12.13
N MET A 30 7.62 0.66 11.54
CA MET A 30 6.47 -0.13 11.97
C MET A 30 6.86 -1.59 12.20
N SER A 31 6.00 -2.34 12.89
CA SER A 31 6.19 -3.78 13.00
C SER A 31 5.87 -4.47 11.67
N VAL A 32 6.54 -5.60 11.42
CA VAL A 32 6.29 -6.43 10.24
C VAL A 32 4.85 -6.93 10.21
N SER A 33 4.26 -7.23 11.38
CA SER A 33 2.85 -7.65 11.49
C SER A 33 1.90 -6.57 11.00
N VAL A 34 2.09 -5.32 11.44
CA VAL A 34 1.21 -4.20 11.06
C VAL A 34 1.29 -3.95 9.56
N VAL A 35 2.50 -3.93 8.97
CA VAL A 35 2.66 -3.85 7.51
C VAL A 35 1.94 -5.01 6.82
N GLY A 36 2.07 -6.23 7.34
CA GLY A 36 1.41 -7.39 6.77
C GLY A 36 -0.10 -7.37 6.87
N GLU A 37 -0.66 -6.88 7.97
CA GLU A 37 -2.11 -6.71 8.14
C GLU A 37 -2.66 -5.68 7.16
N ILE A 38 -1.96 -4.56 6.98
CA ILE A 38 -2.33 -3.54 6.01
C ILE A 38 -2.27 -4.11 4.59
N GLU A 39 -1.17 -4.77 4.22
CA GLU A 39 -1.00 -5.34 2.88
C GLU A 39 -1.98 -6.47 2.53
N ARG A 40 -2.52 -7.17 3.54
CA ARG A 40 -3.56 -8.19 3.36
C ARG A 40 -4.98 -7.61 3.44
N GLY A 41 -5.13 -6.33 3.79
CA GLY A 41 -6.42 -5.68 3.97
C GLY A 41 -7.14 -6.05 5.28
N THR A 42 -6.47 -6.71 6.23
CA THR A 42 -7.04 -7.00 7.56
C THR A 42 -6.95 -5.82 8.51
N ARG A 43 -6.11 -4.82 8.19
CA ARG A 43 -6.07 -3.49 8.81
C ARG A 43 -6.19 -2.44 7.70
N PRO A 44 -6.98 -1.37 7.87
CA PRO A 44 -7.02 -0.29 6.89
C PRO A 44 -5.68 0.44 6.80
N ALA A 45 -5.28 0.81 5.58
CA ALA A 45 -4.15 1.72 5.37
C ALA A 45 -4.58 3.14 5.76
N GLU A 46 -4.08 3.65 6.87
CA GLU A 46 -4.30 5.04 7.28
C GLU A 46 -3.54 6.01 6.36
N GLU A 47 -4.01 7.24 6.22
CA GLU A 47 -3.42 8.25 5.32
C GLU A 47 -1.92 8.45 5.55
N ASP A 48 -1.51 8.50 6.81
CA ASP A 48 -0.12 8.62 7.23
C ASP A 48 0.75 7.43 6.80
N PHE A 49 0.19 6.21 6.78
CA PHE A 49 0.87 5.06 6.18
C PHE A 49 1.03 5.22 4.67
N ILE A 50 -0.03 5.65 3.98
CA ILE A 50 -0.04 5.80 2.53
C ILE A 50 0.97 6.86 2.11
N LYS A 51 1.00 8.01 2.80
CA LYS A 51 1.96 9.10 2.57
C LYS A 51 3.41 8.65 2.76
N ARG A 52 3.71 7.95 3.86
CA ARG A 52 5.07 7.39 4.04
C ARG A 52 5.41 6.34 2.99
N ALA A 53 4.44 5.53 2.59
CA ALA A 53 4.65 4.50 1.59
C ALA A 53 4.88 5.12 0.21
N SER A 54 4.16 6.18 -0.17
CA SER A 54 4.38 6.90 -1.43
C SER A 54 5.78 7.49 -1.49
N ASP A 55 6.21 8.16 -0.41
CA ASP A 55 7.55 8.75 -0.33
C ASP A 55 8.65 7.68 -0.40
N LEU A 56 8.47 6.56 0.31
CA LEU A 56 9.47 5.50 0.36
C LEU A 56 9.56 4.67 -0.93
N LEU A 57 8.42 4.47 -1.60
CA LEU A 57 8.33 3.68 -2.82
C LEU A 57 8.55 4.54 -4.07
N ASP A 58 8.62 5.86 -3.93
CA ASP A 58 8.77 6.81 -5.04
C ASP A 58 7.67 6.58 -6.09
N VAL A 59 6.43 6.71 -5.61
CA VAL A 59 5.16 6.61 -6.35
C VAL A 59 4.17 7.61 -5.76
N SER A 60 3.17 8.05 -6.51
CA SER A 60 2.23 9.04 -5.98
C SER A 60 1.21 8.42 -5.00
N MET A 61 0.59 9.23 -4.14
CA MET A 61 -0.48 8.75 -3.27
C MET A 61 -1.69 8.28 -4.09
N GLU A 62 -1.99 8.96 -5.20
CA GLU A 62 -3.03 8.60 -6.17
C GLU A 62 -2.75 7.23 -6.80
N GLU A 63 -1.49 6.93 -7.11
CA GLU A 63 -1.12 5.60 -7.59
C GLU A 63 -1.29 4.52 -6.52
N LEU A 64 -1.12 4.83 -5.23
CA LEU A 64 -1.34 3.87 -4.14
C LEU A 64 -2.81 3.70 -3.78
N LEU A 65 -3.61 4.76 -3.85
CA LEU A 65 -5.05 4.71 -3.64
C LEU A 65 -5.76 4.08 -4.85
N GLY A 66 -5.23 4.34 -6.04
CA GLY A 66 -5.78 3.96 -7.33
C GLY A 66 -7.03 4.78 -7.68
N GLU A 67 -7.08 5.34 -8.89
CA GLU A 67 -8.37 5.72 -9.47
C GLU A 67 -9.10 4.46 -9.94
N ASN A 68 -10.42 4.45 -9.76
CA ASN A 68 -11.31 3.35 -10.10
C ASN A 68 -11.29 3.13 -11.63
N GLN A 69 -10.33 2.38 -12.16
CA GLN A 69 -10.20 2.22 -13.62
C GLN A 69 -11.30 1.34 -14.25
N PHE A 70 -12.18 0.72 -13.48
CA PHE A 70 -13.30 -0.06 -14.03
C PHE A 70 -14.50 -0.10 -13.07
N GLU A 71 -15.17 1.03 -12.89
CA GLU A 71 -16.63 0.98 -12.73
C GLU A 71 -17.25 1.19 -14.12
N ASP A 72 -17.92 0.15 -14.59
CA ASP A 72 -18.98 0.20 -15.60
C ASP A 72 -18.61 0.55 -17.05
N GLN A 73 -17.87 -0.34 -17.73
CA GLN A 73 -18.13 -0.63 -19.14
C GLN A 73 -18.03 -2.13 -19.40
N SER A 74 -19.19 -2.79 -19.54
CA SER A 74 -19.41 -4.14 -20.08
C SER A 74 -19.62 -5.30 -19.08
N ARG A 75 -20.80 -5.39 -18.46
CA ARG A 75 -21.79 -6.46 -18.72
C ARG A 75 -23.08 -6.29 -17.92
#